data_AF-A0A800FX35-F1
#
_entry.id   AF-A0A800FX35-F1
#
_cell.length_a   1.000
_cell.length_b   1.000
_cell.length_c   1.000
_cell.angle_alpha   90.00
_cell.angle_beta   90.00
_cell.angle_gamma   90.00
#
_symmetry.space_group_name_H-M   'P 1'
#
loop_
_entity.id
_entity.type
_entity.pdbx_description
1 polymer ?
#
loop_
_entity_poly.entity_id
_entity_poly.type
_entity_poly.pdbx_seq_one_letter_code
_entity_poly.pdbx_strand_id
1 'polypeptide(L)'
;MSLKVISGPRCPKCKGKEVERYGYLKSRGGSEYGCRSPECKHVFVVPTLRLNAMALHPPFSRTDWGEVLEKLPTDAAQDWSAASASRGSMGGQNTDTTFPDWSLFLVGLMHEAGVPIGAGTDTPIGFAAPGYSLHSELEMLVRAGLSPMEALRAATLRPAEFFGLESEMGTIEPGRLADLVLLQGNPLDDITHTRSVQAVVTKGQFLNRSALDALVR
;
A
#
# COMPACT_ATOMS: atom_id res chain seq x y z
N MET A 1 -2.58 -47.22 12.60
CA MET A 1 -1.78 -46.82 11.42
C MET A 1 -1.19 -45.46 11.77
N SER A 2 0.10 -45.43 12.10
CA SER A 2 0.74 -44.32 12.82
C SER A 2 1.13 -43.18 11.87
N LEU A 3 0.64 -41.96 12.15
CA LEU A 3 1.07 -40.75 11.46
C LEU A 3 2.44 -40.30 12.03
N LYS A 4 3.49 -40.41 11.23
CA LYS A 4 4.81 -39.85 11.54
C LYS A 4 4.79 -38.36 11.21
N VAL A 5 4.77 -37.51 12.24
CA VAL A 5 5.03 -36.07 12.11
C VAL A 5 6.52 -35.89 11.81
N ILE A 6 6.85 -35.33 10.65
CA ILE A 6 8.22 -34.97 10.28
C ILE A 6 8.61 -33.76 11.15
N SER A 7 9.44 -33.98 12.17
CA SER A 7 9.96 -32.92 13.01
C SER A 7 10.96 -32.05 12.24
N GLY A 8 10.61 -30.79 11.97
CA GLY A 8 11.57 -29.75 11.60
C GLY A 8 12.60 -29.49 12.71
N PRO A 9 13.67 -28.74 12.42
CA PRO A 9 14.76 -28.52 13.36
C PRO A 9 14.24 -27.88 14.65
N ARG A 10 14.45 -28.57 15.79
CA ARG A 10 14.08 -28.08 17.11
C ARG A 10 14.93 -26.87 17.46
N CYS A 11 14.29 -25.70 17.58
CA CYS A 11 14.92 -24.51 18.15
C CYS A 11 15.33 -24.81 19.61
N PRO A 12 16.64 -24.83 19.94
CA PRO A 12 17.12 -25.25 21.26
C PRO A 12 16.66 -24.35 22.42
N LYS A 13 16.16 -23.14 22.12
CA LYS A 13 15.73 -22.14 23.10
C LYS A 13 14.21 -22.12 23.37
N CYS A 14 13.41 -22.97 22.72
CA CYS A 14 11.95 -22.94 22.82
C CYS A 14 11.37 -23.95 23.83
N LYS A 15 11.83 -23.94 25.09
CA LYS A 15 11.16 -24.73 26.14
C LYS A 15 9.84 -24.04 26.55
N GLY A 16 8.70 -24.67 26.23
CA GLY A 16 7.39 -24.37 26.84
C GLY A 16 6.50 -23.33 26.15
N LYS A 17 6.63 -23.09 24.84
CA LYS A 17 5.73 -22.17 24.10
C LYS A 17 4.72 -22.98 23.26
N GLU A 18 3.44 -22.79 23.55
CA GLU A 18 2.32 -23.33 22.76
C GLU A 18 2.30 -22.66 21.38
N VAL A 19 2.10 -23.45 20.33
CA VAL A 19 2.10 -22.99 18.93
C VAL A 19 0.65 -22.99 18.45
N GLU A 20 0.01 -21.82 18.37
CA GLU A 20 -1.34 -21.72 17.81
C GLU A 20 -1.30 -21.35 16.32
N ARG A 21 -1.88 -22.27 15.53
CA ARG A 21 -2.39 -22.25 14.14
C ARG A 21 -1.56 -21.68 12.98
N TYR A 22 -0.63 -20.77 13.21
CA TYR A 22 0.34 -20.31 12.22
C TYR A 22 1.67 -20.04 12.93
N GLY A 23 2.37 -21.06 13.41
CA GLY A 23 3.82 -21.10 13.62
C GLY A 23 4.61 -19.92 14.23
N TYR A 24 3.99 -18.87 14.78
CA TYR A 24 4.65 -17.63 15.14
C TYR A 24 4.50 -17.38 16.64
N LEU A 25 5.65 -17.27 17.30
CA LEU A 25 5.79 -17.12 18.74
C LEU A 25 5.27 -15.73 19.16
N LYS A 26 4.09 -15.67 19.78
CA LYS A 26 3.66 -14.48 20.52
C LYS A 26 4.59 -14.33 21.74
N SER A 27 5.42 -13.28 21.78
CA SER A 27 6.14 -12.96 23.01
C SER A 27 5.16 -12.35 24.01
N ARG A 28 5.10 -12.92 25.22
CA ARG A 28 4.41 -12.31 26.35
C ARG A 28 5.27 -11.15 26.84
N GLY A 29 4.84 -9.92 26.55
CA GLY A 29 5.29 -8.69 27.20
C GLY A 29 6.46 -7.95 26.55
N GLY A 30 6.25 -6.67 26.22
CA GLY A 30 7.29 -5.63 26.15
C GLY A 30 8.07 -5.49 24.83
N SER A 31 7.63 -4.56 23.97
CA SER A 31 8.45 -3.61 23.19
C SER A 31 9.82 -4.00 22.59
N GLU A 32 10.00 -5.16 21.96
CA GLU A 32 11.31 -5.50 21.37
C GLU A 32 11.32 -6.02 19.93
N TYR A 33 10.35 -5.59 19.11
CA TYR A 33 10.42 -5.82 17.65
C TYR A 33 11.17 -4.72 16.87
N GLY A 34 11.71 -3.68 17.51
CA GLY A 34 12.46 -2.62 16.83
C GLY A 34 13.79 -3.09 16.25
N CYS A 35 14.03 -2.93 14.94
CA CYS A 35 15.36 -3.05 14.37
C CYS A 35 16.22 -1.86 14.83
N ARG A 36 17.09 -2.11 15.81
CA ARG A 36 17.99 -1.10 16.40
C ARG A 36 19.36 -1.05 15.73
N SER A 37 19.63 -1.97 14.81
CA SER A 37 20.94 -2.07 14.18
C SER A 37 21.07 -0.99 13.08
N PRO A 38 22.25 -0.36 12.90
CA PRO A 38 22.48 0.64 11.87
C PRO A 38 22.14 0.14 10.46
N GLU A 39 22.29 -1.15 10.21
CA GLU A 39 22.13 -1.78 8.90
C GLU A 39 20.67 -1.75 8.40
N CYS A 40 19.68 -1.85 9.30
CA CYS A 40 18.27 -1.74 8.92
C CYS A 40 17.85 -0.34 8.46
N LYS A 41 18.59 0.71 8.85
CA LYS A 41 18.32 2.07 8.37
C LYS A 41 18.68 2.23 6.89
N HIS A 42 19.42 1.29 6.30
CA HIS A 42 19.79 1.29 4.89
C HIS A 42 18.87 0.41 4.02
N VAL A 43 17.82 -0.18 4.60
CA VAL A 43 16.85 -1.00 3.86
C VAL A 43 15.58 -0.19 3.67
N PHE A 44 15.15 -0.03 2.43
CA PHE A 44 13.91 0.62 2.05
C PHE A 44 12.99 -0.41 1.43
N VAL A 45 11.79 -0.60 1.99
CA VAL A 45 10.84 -1.60 1.52
C VAL A 45 9.68 -0.91 0.81
N VAL A 46 9.40 -1.36 -0.41
CA VAL A 46 8.19 -1.02 -1.16
C VAL A 46 7.38 -2.31 -1.31
N PRO A 47 6.31 -2.50 -0.51
CA PRO A 47 5.66 -3.80 -0.42
C PRO A 47 4.64 -4.07 -1.52
N THR A 48 4.19 -3.03 -2.24
CA THR A 48 3.18 -3.11 -3.30
C THR A 48 1.90 -3.83 -2.83
N LEU A 49 1.43 -3.46 -1.64
CA LEU A 49 0.34 -4.15 -0.96
C LEU A 49 -0.98 -4.12 -1.74
N ARG A 50 -1.23 -3.09 -2.55
CA ARG A 50 -2.40 -3.02 -3.42
C ARG A 50 -2.50 -4.26 -4.31
N LEU A 51 -1.36 -4.76 -4.79
CA LEU A 51 -1.28 -5.93 -5.67
C LEU A 51 -1.45 -7.21 -4.85
N ASN A 52 -0.74 -7.30 -3.73
CA ASN A 52 -0.80 -8.47 -2.84
C ASN A 52 -2.18 -8.65 -2.19
N ALA A 53 -2.89 -7.55 -1.93
CA ALA A 53 -4.20 -7.53 -1.31
C ALA A 53 -5.36 -7.57 -2.32
N MET A 54 -5.10 -7.88 -3.60
CA MET A 54 -6.14 -7.93 -4.64
C MET A 54 -7.33 -8.83 -4.32
N ALA A 55 -7.11 -9.93 -3.59
CA ALA A 55 -8.18 -10.84 -3.21
C ALA A 55 -9.05 -10.28 -2.06
N LEU A 56 -8.49 -9.42 -1.20
CA LEU A 56 -9.23 -8.73 -0.13
C LEU A 56 -9.93 -7.46 -0.64
N HIS A 57 -9.23 -6.70 -1.49
CA HIS A 57 -9.64 -5.39 -1.98
C HIS A 57 -9.43 -5.30 -3.50
N PRO A 58 -10.24 -6.04 -4.29
CA PRO A 58 -10.12 -6.00 -5.74
C PRO A 58 -10.49 -4.60 -6.25
N PRO A 59 -9.67 -3.96 -7.11
CA PRO A 59 -9.94 -2.60 -7.62
C PRO A 59 -11.33 -2.47 -8.26
N PHE A 60 -11.77 -3.51 -8.96
CA PHE A 60 -13.04 -3.57 -9.67
C PHE A 60 -14.29 -3.81 -8.79
N SER A 61 -14.13 -4.02 -7.47
CA SER A 61 -15.26 -4.08 -6.54
C SER A 61 -15.76 -2.71 -6.11
N ARG A 62 -15.05 -1.65 -6.50
CA ARG A 62 -15.36 -0.29 -6.07
C ARG A 62 -16.42 0.36 -6.95
N THR A 63 -17.17 1.26 -6.33
CA THR A 63 -18.26 1.99 -7.00
C THR A 63 -17.77 2.90 -8.12
N ASP A 64 -16.51 3.36 -8.04
CA ASP A 64 -15.88 4.26 -9.01
C ASP A 64 -15.13 3.53 -10.14
N TRP A 65 -15.22 2.19 -10.24
CA TRP A 65 -14.46 1.42 -11.24
C TRP A 65 -14.80 1.80 -12.69
N GLY A 66 -16.07 2.12 -12.98
CA GLY A 66 -16.48 2.56 -14.32
C GLY A 66 -15.76 3.85 -14.75
N GLU A 67 -15.67 4.83 -13.86
CA GLU A 67 -14.97 6.10 -14.11
C GLU A 67 -13.46 5.90 -14.33
N VAL A 68 -12.88 4.86 -13.73
CA VAL A 68 -11.48 4.49 -13.97
C VAL A 68 -11.30 3.95 -15.39
N LEU A 69 -12.18 3.05 -15.81
CA LEU A 69 -12.14 2.45 -17.15
C LEU A 69 -12.29 3.50 -18.26
N GLU A 70 -13.15 4.51 -18.06
CA GLU A 70 -13.35 5.61 -19.01
C GLU A 70 -12.08 6.44 -19.29
N LYS A 71 -11.11 6.43 -18.36
CA LYS A 71 -9.85 7.18 -18.47
C LYS A 71 -8.70 6.35 -19.04
N LEU A 72 -8.93 5.06 -19.33
CA LEU A 72 -7.93 4.17 -19.91
C LEU A 72 -8.01 4.18 -21.44
N PRO A 73 -6.92 3.85 -22.15
CA PRO A 73 -6.98 3.56 -23.58
C PRO A 73 -8.06 2.51 -23.87
N THR A 74 -8.79 2.69 -24.98
CA THR A 74 -9.97 1.88 -25.33
C THR A 74 -9.72 0.38 -25.23
N ASP A 75 -8.62 -0.11 -25.79
CA ASP A 75 -8.29 -1.53 -25.79
C ASP A 75 -8.07 -2.07 -24.36
N ALA A 76 -7.32 -1.31 -23.55
CA ALA A 76 -7.09 -1.66 -22.15
C ALA A 76 -8.40 -1.63 -21.33
N ALA A 77 -9.26 -0.64 -21.56
CA ALA A 77 -10.55 -0.53 -20.90
C ALA A 77 -11.46 -1.73 -21.23
N GLN A 78 -11.50 -2.15 -22.49
CA GLN A 78 -12.27 -3.32 -22.93
C GLN A 78 -11.74 -4.61 -22.31
N ASP A 79 -10.42 -4.83 -22.37
CA ASP A 79 -9.77 -6.00 -21.78
C ASP A 79 -10.01 -6.07 -20.26
N TRP A 80 -9.84 -4.95 -19.57
CA TRP A 80 -10.00 -4.88 -18.12
C TRP A 80 -11.45 -5.02 -17.70
N SER A 81 -12.40 -4.47 -18.47
CA SER A 81 -13.83 -4.67 -18.24
C SER A 81 -14.20 -6.15 -18.35
N ALA A 82 -13.78 -6.83 -19.43
CA ALA A 82 -14.05 -8.25 -19.63
C ALA A 82 -13.41 -9.12 -18.53
N ALA A 83 -12.14 -8.86 -18.21
CA ALA A 83 -11.40 -9.63 -17.20
C ALA A 83 -11.94 -9.39 -15.78
N SER A 84 -12.34 -8.16 -15.44
CA SER A 84 -12.93 -7.85 -14.13
C SER A 84 -14.33 -8.43 -13.98
N ALA A 85 -15.16 -8.44 -15.01
CA ALA A 85 -16.48 -9.10 -14.99
C ALA A 85 -16.35 -10.62 -14.76
N SER A 86 -15.42 -11.26 -15.46
CA SER A 86 -15.11 -12.68 -15.27
C SER A 86 -14.67 -12.97 -13.82
N ARG A 87 -13.73 -12.19 -13.28
CA ARG A 87 -13.28 -12.33 -11.88
C ARG A 87 -14.36 -12.01 -10.84
N GLY A 88 -15.17 -10.99 -11.07
CA GLY A 88 -16.28 -10.62 -10.19
C GLY A 88 -17.34 -11.73 -10.09
N SER A 89 -17.64 -12.38 -11.22
CA SER A 89 -18.56 -13.53 -11.24
C SER A 89 -18.05 -14.77 -10.50
N MET A 90 -16.73 -14.90 -10.33
CA MET A 90 -16.09 -15.97 -9.54
C MET A 90 -15.99 -15.64 -8.03
N GLY A 91 -16.28 -14.41 -7.61
CA GLY A 91 -16.10 -13.89 -6.24
C GLY A 91 -17.08 -14.42 -5.17
N GLY A 92 -17.83 -15.49 -5.46
CA GLY A 92 -18.81 -16.10 -4.55
C GLY A 92 -18.36 -17.37 -3.83
N GLN A 93 -17.13 -17.85 -4.07
CA GLN A 93 -16.59 -19.08 -3.48
C GLN A 93 -15.34 -18.74 -2.66
N ASN A 94 -15.42 -18.98 -1.34
CA ASN A 94 -14.33 -19.03 -0.34
C ASN A 94 -12.96 -18.52 -0.85
N THR A 95 -12.82 -17.21 -1.02
CA THR A 95 -11.61 -16.62 -1.61
C THR A 95 -10.44 -16.84 -0.66
N ASP A 96 -9.36 -17.47 -1.13
CA ASP A 96 -8.17 -17.68 -0.33
C ASP A 96 -7.51 -16.33 0.02
N THR A 97 -7.57 -15.96 1.30
CA THR A 97 -6.99 -14.71 1.82
C THR A 97 -5.60 -14.91 2.42
N THR A 98 -5.07 -16.14 2.42
CA THR A 98 -3.83 -16.48 3.13
C THR A 98 -2.66 -15.58 2.72
N PHE A 99 -2.47 -15.35 1.42
CA PHE A 99 -1.38 -14.51 0.92
C PHE A 99 -1.58 -13.01 1.20
N PRO A 100 -2.75 -12.41 0.91
CA PRO A 100 -3.06 -11.04 1.34
C PRO A 100 -2.86 -10.78 2.83
N ASP A 101 -3.42 -11.65 3.69
CA ASP A 101 -3.36 -11.51 5.14
C ASP A 101 -1.93 -11.61 5.63
N TRP A 102 -1.17 -12.58 5.10
CA TRP A 102 0.26 -12.72 5.40
C TRP A 102 1.07 -11.51 4.95
N SER A 103 0.77 -10.92 3.79
CA SER A 103 1.48 -9.75 3.27
C SER A 103 1.24 -8.52 4.13
N LEU A 104 -0.01 -8.24 4.50
CA LEU A 104 -0.37 -7.14 5.42
C LEU A 104 0.30 -7.34 6.78
N PHE A 105 0.24 -8.56 7.33
CA PHE A 105 0.90 -8.91 8.59
C PHE A 105 2.41 -8.67 8.55
N LEU A 106 3.08 -9.10 7.46
CA LEU A 106 4.53 -8.95 7.33
C LEU A 106 4.94 -7.47 7.26
N VAL A 107 4.18 -6.64 6.54
CA VAL A 107 4.43 -5.20 6.48
C VAL A 107 4.21 -4.54 7.84
N GLY A 108 3.17 -4.95 8.57
CA GLY A 108 2.94 -4.49 9.95
C GLY A 108 4.11 -4.82 10.88
N LEU A 109 4.66 -6.03 10.80
CA LEU A 109 5.86 -6.40 11.58
C LEU A 109 7.08 -5.56 11.20
N MET A 110 7.29 -5.27 9.91
CA MET A 110 8.38 -4.41 9.46
C MET A 110 8.21 -2.97 9.96
N HIS A 111 6.98 -2.45 9.93
CA HIS A 111 6.63 -1.12 10.44
C HIS A 111 6.86 -1.01 11.95
N GLU A 112 6.36 -1.97 12.74
CA GLU A 112 6.63 -2.07 14.18
C GLU A 112 8.13 -2.18 14.48
N ALA A 113 8.88 -2.78 13.56
CA ALA A 113 10.33 -2.86 13.62
C ALA A 113 11.06 -1.57 13.21
N GLY A 114 10.36 -0.53 12.77
CA GLY A 114 10.96 0.73 12.36
C GLY A 114 11.68 0.66 11.00
N VAL A 115 11.37 -0.34 10.17
CA VAL A 115 11.89 -0.41 8.79
C VAL A 115 11.26 0.73 7.96
N PRO A 116 12.04 1.51 7.21
CA PRO A 116 11.51 2.49 6.26
C PRO A 116 10.63 1.84 5.19
N ILE A 117 9.38 2.31 5.09
CA ILE A 117 8.40 1.85 4.10
C ILE A 117 8.09 2.98 3.12
N GLY A 118 8.14 2.66 1.83
CA GLY A 118 7.70 3.50 0.72
C GLY A 118 6.43 2.98 0.06
N ALA A 119 5.69 3.87 -0.60
CA ALA A 119 4.51 3.51 -1.38
C ALA A 119 4.89 3.26 -2.85
N GLY A 120 4.46 2.12 -3.40
CA GLY A 120 4.64 1.76 -4.81
C GLY A 120 3.57 0.76 -5.24
N THR A 121 3.29 0.70 -6.54
CA THR A 121 2.03 0.09 -7.03
C THR A 121 2.21 -0.95 -8.13
N ASP A 122 3.40 -1.06 -8.72
CA ASP A 122 3.65 -1.81 -9.96
C ASP A 122 2.65 -1.51 -11.08
N THR A 123 2.19 -0.27 -11.17
CA THR A 123 1.27 0.17 -12.24
C THR A 123 1.91 -0.11 -13.62
N PRO A 124 1.20 -0.75 -14.57
CA PRO A 124 -0.24 -1.05 -14.57
C PRO A 124 -0.66 -2.50 -14.22
N ILE A 125 0.19 -3.27 -13.54
CA ILE A 125 -0.02 -4.71 -13.28
C ILE A 125 -1.28 -4.94 -12.41
N GLY A 126 -2.07 -5.96 -12.78
CA GLY A 126 -3.18 -6.45 -11.96
C GLY A 126 -4.28 -5.41 -11.74
N PHE A 127 -4.73 -4.76 -12.82
CA PHE A 127 -5.75 -3.69 -12.79
C PHE A 127 -5.32 -2.42 -12.04
N ALA A 128 -4.00 -2.17 -11.91
CA ALA A 128 -3.50 -0.93 -11.32
C ALA A 128 -3.63 0.22 -12.33
N ALA A 129 -4.66 1.05 -12.22
CA ALA A 129 -4.77 2.25 -13.03
C ALA A 129 -3.78 3.34 -12.55
N PRO A 130 -3.06 4.04 -13.46
CA PRO A 130 -2.16 5.13 -13.11
C PRO A 130 -2.83 6.21 -12.27
N GLY A 131 -2.12 6.72 -11.25
CA GLY A 131 -2.64 7.67 -10.26
C GLY A 131 -3.57 7.00 -9.23
N TYR A 132 -4.62 6.32 -9.69
CA TYR A 132 -5.62 5.67 -8.85
C TYR A 132 -5.04 4.59 -7.92
N SER A 133 -4.13 3.76 -8.45
CA SER A 133 -3.51 2.66 -7.73
C SER A 133 -2.75 3.11 -6.48
N LEU A 134 -2.15 4.32 -6.49
CA LEU A 134 -1.41 4.86 -5.36
C LEU A 134 -2.31 5.09 -4.15
N HIS A 135 -3.52 5.61 -4.36
CA HIS A 135 -4.51 5.76 -3.29
C HIS A 135 -4.94 4.42 -2.70
N SER A 136 -4.90 3.34 -3.47
CA SER A 136 -5.20 2.00 -2.97
C SER A 136 -4.03 1.45 -2.16
N GLU A 137 -2.78 1.74 -2.55
CA GLU A 137 -1.59 1.40 -1.78
C GLU A 137 -1.60 2.07 -0.40
N LEU A 138 -1.93 3.37 -0.35
CA LEU A 138 -2.01 4.11 0.91
C LEU A 138 -3.04 3.50 1.88
N GLU A 139 -4.19 3.07 1.37
CA GLU A 139 -5.20 2.36 2.17
C GLU A 139 -4.68 1.02 2.70
N MET A 140 -3.93 0.27 1.89
CA MET A 140 -3.39 -1.00 2.34
C MET A 140 -2.27 -0.81 3.36
N LEU A 141 -1.45 0.23 3.24
CA LEU A 141 -0.46 0.59 4.25
C LEU A 141 -1.13 0.93 5.59
N VAL A 142 -2.23 1.69 5.57
CA VAL A 142 -3.00 1.95 6.80
C VAL A 142 -3.60 0.66 7.37
N ARG A 143 -4.13 -0.23 6.53
CA ARG A 143 -4.61 -1.57 6.97
C ARG A 143 -3.50 -2.45 7.53
N ALA A 144 -2.27 -2.30 7.07
CA ALA A 144 -1.11 -3.02 7.58
C ALA A 144 -0.61 -2.49 8.94
N GLY A 145 -1.15 -1.36 9.43
CA GLY A 145 -0.86 -0.82 10.76
C GLY A 145 -0.18 0.55 10.78
N LEU A 146 0.13 1.13 9.61
CA LEU A 146 0.65 2.50 9.54
C LEU A 146 -0.45 3.52 9.89
N SER A 147 -0.09 4.61 10.56
CA SER A 147 -0.98 5.76 10.67
C SER A 147 -1.18 6.44 9.30
N PRO A 148 -2.28 7.19 9.08
CA PRO A 148 -2.47 7.95 7.85
C PRO A 148 -1.30 8.91 7.54
N MET A 149 -0.71 9.53 8.57
CA MET A 149 0.47 10.38 8.42
C MET A 149 1.70 9.60 7.92
N GLU A 150 1.93 8.40 8.44
CA GLU A 150 3.03 7.55 7.98
C GLU A 150 2.83 7.05 6.55
N ALA A 151 1.59 6.70 6.18
CA ALA A 151 1.25 6.34 4.81
C ALA A 151 1.49 7.53 3.84
N LEU A 152 1.09 8.75 4.22
CA LEU A 152 1.39 9.95 3.43
C LEU A 152 2.91 10.16 3.27
N ARG A 153 3.67 10.03 4.35
CA ARG A 153 5.14 10.12 4.30
C ARG A 153 5.76 9.05 3.40
N ALA A 154 5.21 7.83 3.39
CA ALA A 154 5.66 6.75 2.52
C ALA A 154 5.54 7.10 1.02
N ALA A 155 4.63 7.99 0.65
CA ALA A 155 4.45 8.47 -0.72
C ALA A 155 5.14 9.82 -1.03
N THR A 156 5.63 10.55 -0.02
CA THR A 156 6.18 11.91 -0.20
C THR A 156 7.62 12.03 0.31
N LEU A 157 7.81 12.08 1.63
CA LEU A 157 9.10 12.30 2.28
C LEU A 157 10.03 11.10 2.13
N ARG A 158 9.52 9.88 2.33
CA ARG A 158 10.33 8.65 2.29
C ARG A 158 11.04 8.41 0.94
N PRO A 159 10.38 8.55 -0.22
CA PRO A 159 11.10 8.46 -1.49
C PRO A 159 12.08 9.63 -1.68
N ALA A 160 11.78 10.84 -1.19
CA ALA A 160 12.72 11.95 -1.25
C ALA A 160 14.00 11.66 -0.45
N GLU A 161 13.87 11.17 0.79
CA GLU A 161 15.01 10.71 1.62
C GLU A 161 15.80 9.60 0.94
N PHE A 162 15.12 8.63 0.32
CA PHE A 162 15.76 7.51 -0.35
C PHE A 162 16.62 7.95 -1.55
N PHE A 163 16.17 8.95 -2.31
CA PHE A 163 16.89 9.48 -3.46
C PHE A 163 17.85 10.63 -3.12
N GLY A 164 17.94 11.06 -1.86
CA GLY A 164 18.75 12.21 -1.45
C GLY A 164 18.20 13.55 -1.97
N LEU A 165 16.88 13.64 -2.15
CA LEU A 165 16.15 14.82 -2.67
C LEU A 165 15.34 15.52 -1.58
N GLU A 166 15.53 15.16 -0.31
CA GLU A 166 14.78 15.72 0.82
C GLU A 166 15.06 17.20 1.08
N SER A 167 16.08 17.80 0.46
CA SER A 167 16.31 19.25 0.44
C SER A 167 15.50 19.96 -0.65
N GLU A 168 14.98 19.23 -1.64
CA GLU A 168 14.31 19.76 -2.82
C GLU A 168 12.79 19.47 -2.83
N MET A 169 12.36 18.33 -2.28
CA MET A 169 10.97 17.87 -2.33
C MET A 169 10.57 17.00 -1.12
N GLY A 170 9.33 16.50 -1.11
CA GLY A 170 8.82 15.57 -0.11
C GLY A 170 8.15 16.20 1.12
N THR A 171 8.40 17.48 1.40
CA THR A 171 7.67 18.28 2.40
C THR A 171 7.34 19.68 1.87
N ILE A 172 6.47 20.40 2.59
CA ILE A 172 6.06 21.76 2.26
C ILE A 172 6.91 22.73 3.11
N GLU A 173 8.00 23.23 2.54
CA GLU A 173 8.89 24.19 3.19
C GLU A 173 9.41 25.23 2.18
N PRO A 174 9.74 26.45 2.64
CA PRO A 174 10.36 27.46 1.78
C PRO A 174 11.64 26.95 1.11
N GLY A 175 11.80 27.23 -0.19
CA GLY A 175 12.97 26.83 -0.98
C GLY A 175 12.86 25.47 -1.67
N ARG A 176 11.83 24.68 -1.37
CA ARG A 176 11.52 23.41 -2.05
C ARG A 176 10.67 23.62 -3.31
N LEU A 177 10.60 22.59 -4.15
CA LEU A 177 9.72 22.57 -5.31
C LEU A 177 8.25 22.73 -4.89
N ALA A 178 7.54 23.59 -5.61
CA ALA A 178 6.11 23.84 -5.39
C ALA A 178 5.26 22.74 -6.05
N ASP A 179 5.34 21.54 -5.50
CA ASP A 179 4.56 20.36 -5.86
C ASP A 179 3.59 20.02 -4.73
N LEU A 180 2.30 20.31 -4.94
CA LEU A 180 1.26 20.26 -3.92
C LEU A 180 -0.02 19.63 -4.48
N VAL A 181 -0.79 18.99 -3.60
CA VAL A 181 -2.13 18.49 -3.92
C VAL A 181 -3.12 19.08 -2.92
N LEU A 182 -4.20 19.69 -3.42
CA LEU A 182 -5.30 20.18 -2.61
C LEU A 182 -6.42 19.14 -2.57
N LEU A 183 -6.78 18.72 -1.36
CA LEU A 183 -7.82 17.72 -1.10
C LEU A 183 -9.07 18.38 -0.50
N GLN A 184 -10.25 17.84 -0.81
CA GLN A 184 -11.51 18.30 -0.20
C GLN A 184 -11.66 17.80 1.23
N GLY A 185 -11.22 16.58 1.51
CA GLY A 185 -11.25 15.95 2.84
C GLY A 185 -9.87 15.87 3.48
N ASN A 186 -9.83 15.74 4.80
CA ASN A 186 -8.60 15.60 5.57
C ASN A 186 -8.10 14.13 5.53
N PRO A 187 -6.94 13.83 4.92
CA PRO A 187 -6.42 12.46 4.82
C PRO A 187 -5.92 11.91 6.15
N LEU A 188 -5.77 12.74 7.19
CA LEU A 188 -5.39 12.28 8.53
C LEU A 188 -6.56 11.67 9.31
N ASP A 189 -7.79 12.06 8.98
CA ASP A 189 -9.01 11.50 9.56
C ASP A 189 -9.42 10.23 8.82
N ASP A 190 -9.31 10.25 7.49
CA ASP A 190 -9.50 9.09 6.63
C ASP A 190 -8.59 9.18 5.40
N ILE A 191 -7.68 8.22 5.25
CA ILE A 191 -6.73 8.15 4.14
C ILE A 191 -7.41 8.09 2.76
N THR A 192 -8.68 7.66 2.68
CA THR A 192 -9.46 7.63 1.43
C THR A 192 -9.67 9.04 0.86
N HIS A 193 -9.62 10.08 1.70
CA HIS A 193 -9.72 11.48 1.27
C HIS A 193 -8.60 11.92 0.33
N THR A 194 -7.49 11.18 0.24
CA THR A 194 -6.45 11.42 -0.77
C THR A 194 -6.98 11.41 -2.21
N ARG A 195 -8.14 10.79 -2.46
CA ARG A 195 -8.80 10.76 -3.78
C ARG A 195 -9.57 12.04 -4.11
N SER A 196 -9.88 12.86 -3.11
CA SER A 196 -10.75 14.03 -3.25
C SER A 196 -10.03 15.27 -3.81
N VAL A 197 -9.21 15.07 -4.85
CA VAL A 197 -8.32 16.09 -5.41
C VAL A 197 -9.12 17.22 -6.10
N GLN A 198 -8.96 18.43 -5.59
CA GLN A 198 -9.58 19.65 -6.09
C GLN A 198 -8.64 20.50 -6.95
N ALA A 199 -7.34 20.44 -6.66
CA ALA A 199 -6.31 21.12 -7.43
C ALA A 199 -4.95 20.47 -7.24
N VAL A 200 -4.05 20.71 -8.19
CA VAL A 200 -2.65 20.31 -8.13
C VAL A 200 -1.80 21.55 -8.42
N VAL A 201 -0.75 21.76 -7.63
CA VAL A 201 0.35 22.65 -8.01
C VAL A 201 1.50 21.77 -8.44
N THR A 202 2.04 21.99 -9.63
CA THR A 202 3.20 21.26 -10.14
C THR A 202 4.21 22.24 -10.69
N LYS A 203 5.44 22.23 -10.18
CA LYS A 203 6.51 23.17 -10.55
C LYS A 203 6.04 24.63 -10.44
N GLY A 204 5.20 24.93 -9.43
CA GLY A 204 4.61 26.25 -9.21
C GLY A 204 3.41 26.60 -10.11
N GLN A 205 3.01 25.74 -11.04
CA GLN A 205 1.82 25.95 -11.86
C GLN A 205 0.57 25.38 -11.17
N PHE A 206 -0.43 26.23 -10.95
CA PHE A 206 -1.71 25.84 -10.36
C PHE A 206 -2.68 25.30 -11.42
N LEU A 207 -3.15 24.08 -11.22
CA LEU A 207 -4.16 23.41 -12.03
C LEU A 207 -5.38 23.14 -11.16
N ASN A 208 -6.49 23.82 -11.45
CA ASN A 208 -7.78 23.56 -10.80
C ASN A 208 -8.44 22.30 -11.33
N ARG A 209 -9.53 21.85 -10.69
CA ARG A 209 -10.33 20.67 -11.09
C ARG A 209 -10.65 20.64 -12.58
N SER A 210 -11.16 21.74 -13.14
CA SER A 210 -11.52 21.81 -14.56
C SER A 210 -10.31 21.66 -15.49
N ALA A 211 -9.16 22.22 -15.12
CA ALA A 211 -7.92 22.06 -15.89
C ALA A 211 -7.42 20.61 -15.82
N LEU A 212 -7.51 19.96 -14.66
CA LEU A 212 -7.15 18.56 -14.49
C LEU A 212 -8.06 17.63 -15.31
N ASP A 213 -9.37 17.88 -15.32
CA ASP A 213 -10.33 17.10 -16.11
C ASP A 213 -10.06 17.19 -17.62
N ALA A 214 -9.55 18.32 -18.09
CA ALA A 214 -9.18 18.51 -19.49
C ALA A 214 -7.91 17.74 -19.91
N LEU A 215 -7.07 17.30 -18.96
CA LEU A 215 -5.82 16.57 -19.25
C LEU A 215 -6.02 15.07 -19.45
N VAL A 216 -7.13 14.51 -18.97
CA VAL A 216 -7.39 13.06 -18.94
C VAL A 216 -8.60 12.65 -19.78
N ARG A 217 -9.04 13.54 -20.68
CA ARG A 217 -10.11 13.30 -21.65
C ARG A 217 -9.56 13.10 -23.06
#